data_AF-A0A842VQT7-F1
#
_entry.id   AF-A0A842VQT7-F1
#
_cell.length_a   1.000
_cell.length_b   1.000
_cell.length_c   1.000
_cell.angle_alpha   90.00
_cell.angle_beta   90.00
_cell.angle_gamma   90.00
#
_symmetry.space_group_name_H-M   'P 1'
#
loop_
_entity.id
_entity.type
_entity.pdbx_description
1 polymer ?
#
loop_
_entity_poly.entity_id
_entity_poly.type
_entity_poly.pdbx_seq_one_letter_code
_entity_poly.pdbx_strand_id
1 'polypeptide(L)'
;MFKNIDLRLEDSTLEELKIIKYHNGQTIPNLTEFFSTINGQVDYILDLKAEGIEEEIIGVIKTNNLEDRIIIHTISQNVIKKMYKLAPNLDYALF
;
A
#
# COMPACT_ATOMS: atom_id res chain seq x y z
N MET A 1 -0.07 -14.77 11.60
CA MET A 1 0.86 -15.74 10.97
C MET A 1 0.00 -16.69 10.12
N PHE A 2 0.23 -16.81 8.82
CA PHE A 2 -0.50 -17.79 8.00
C PHE A 2 -0.01 -19.20 8.37
N LYS A 3 -0.90 -20.21 8.43
CA LYS A 3 -0.45 -21.60 8.59
C LYS A 3 0.02 -22.11 7.23
N ASN A 4 1.28 -22.54 7.13
CA ASN A 4 1.83 -23.35 6.03
C ASN A 4 1.53 -22.85 4.60
N ILE A 5 1.80 -21.58 4.31
CA ILE A 5 1.71 -21.04 2.95
C ILE A 5 3.07 -20.43 2.61
N ASP A 6 3.83 -21.11 1.74
CA ASP A 6 5.07 -20.61 1.16
C ASP A 6 4.72 -19.97 -0.19
N LEU A 7 4.23 -18.74 -0.14
CA LEU A 7 3.66 -18.03 -1.29
C LEU A 7 4.34 -16.67 -1.41
N ARG A 8 4.89 -16.40 -2.60
CA ARG A 8 5.49 -15.11 -2.94
C ARG A 8 4.41 -14.21 -3.51
N LEU A 9 4.24 -13.02 -2.94
CA LEU A 9 3.23 -12.06 -3.37
C LEU A 9 3.36 -11.71 -4.85
N GLU A 10 4.60 -11.56 -5.33
CA GLU A 10 4.95 -11.20 -6.70
C GLU A 10 4.60 -12.27 -7.75
N ASP A 11 4.45 -13.53 -7.33
CA ASP A 11 4.13 -14.66 -8.21
C ASP A 11 2.63 -15.01 -8.18
N SER A 12 1.82 -14.25 -7.43
CA SER A 12 0.43 -14.59 -7.13
C SER A 12 -0.55 -13.56 -7.68
N THR A 13 -1.70 -14.04 -8.12
CA THR A 13 -2.84 -13.19 -8.49
C THR A 13 -3.56 -12.66 -7.26
N LEU A 14 -4.28 -11.55 -7.42
CA LEU A 14 -5.15 -11.04 -6.36
C LEU A 14 -6.19 -12.08 -5.91
N GLU A 15 -6.75 -12.85 -6.84
CA GLU A 15 -7.74 -13.89 -6.53
C GLU A 15 -7.15 -14.99 -5.64
N GLU A 16 -5.93 -15.45 -5.92
CA GLU A 16 -5.22 -16.42 -5.09
C GLU A 16 -4.94 -15.87 -3.70
N LEU A 17 -4.49 -14.61 -3.61
CA LEU A 17 -4.22 -13.94 -2.33
C LEU A 17 -5.51 -13.77 -1.49
N LYS A 18 -6.66 -13.58 -2.13
CA LYS A 18 -7.95 -13.40 -1.46
C LYS A 18 -8.50 -14.65 -0.80
N ILE A 19 -8.06 -15.83 -1.24
CA ILE A 19 -8.46 -17.11 -0.63
C ILE A 19 -7.75 -17.32 0.72
N ILE A 20 -6.61 -16.65 0.93
CA ILE A 20 -5.83 -16.75 2.16
C ILE A 20 -6.59 -16.07 3.31
N LYS A 21 -6.84 -16.84 4.38
CA LYS A 21 -7.51 -16.37 5.59
C LYS A 21 -6.54 -16.28 6.78
N TYR A 22 -6.61 -15.17 7.50
CA TYR A 22 -6.04 -15.03 8.83
C TYR A 22 -6.77 -15.92 9.84
N HIS A 23 -6.16 -16.15 11.02
CA HIS A 23 -6.74 -16.99 12.07
C HIS A 23 -8.14 -16.55 12.54
N ASN A 24 -8.43 -15.26 12.44
CA ASN A 24 -9.72 -14.67 12.79
C ASN A 24 -10.73 -14.68 11.62
N GLY A 25 -10.40 -15.32 10.50
CA GLY A 25 -11.27 -15.43 9.32
C GLY A 25 -11.20 -14.25 8.35
N GLN A 26 -10.46 -13.17 8.65
CA GLN A 26 -10.25 -12.06 7.73
C GLN A 26 -9.40 -12.48 6.53
N THR A 27 -9.55 -11.80 5.39
CA THR A 27 -8.72 -11.96 4.20
C THR A 27 -7.72 -10.82 4.07
N ILE A 28 -6.73 -10.96 3.20
CA ILE A 28 -5.79 -9.89 2.89
C ILE A 28 -6.55 -8.79 2.11
N PRO A 29 -6.65 -7.55 2.64
CA PRO A 29 -7.26 -6.46 1.90
C PRO A 29 -6.33 -5.96 0.80
N ASN A 30 -6.89 -5.46 -0.30
CA ASN A 30 -6.13 -4.56 -1.15
C ASN A 30 -6.15 -3.13 -0.56
N LEU A 31 -5.31 -2.25 -1.09
CA LEU A 31 -5.15 -0.92 -0.53
C LEU A 31 -6.44 -0.08 -0.60
N THR A 32 -7.20 -0.17 -1.70
CA THR A 32 -8.47 0.53 -1.89
C THR A 32 -9.54 0.08 -0.88
N GLU A 33 -9.67 -1.23 -0.65
CA GLU A 33 -10.57 -1.79 0.36
C GLU A 33 -10.19 -1.35 1.77
N PHE A 34 -8.88 -1.33 2.06
CA PHE A 34 -8.37 -0.88 3.35
C PHE A 34 -8.74 0.59 3.61
N PHE A 35 -8.48 1.47 2.65
CA PHE A 35 -8.85 2.89 2.76
C PHE A 35 -10.36 3.10 2.88
N SER A 36 -11.16 2.32 2.15
CA SER A 36 -12.63 2.37 2.25
C SER A 36 -13.15 1.97 3.63
N THR A 37 -12.43 1.09 4.35
CA THR A 37 -12.84 0.60 5.67
C THR A 37 -12.64 1.65 6.77
N ILE A 38 -11.55 2.41 6.71
CA ILE A 38 -11.19 3.38 7.75
C ILE A 38 -11.67 4.80 7.39
N ASN A 39 -11.77 5.11 6.09
CA ASN A 39 -12.24 6.36 5.48
C ASN A 39 -12.18 7.60 6.38
N GLY A 40 -11.01 8.25 6.40
CA GLY A 40 -10.83 9.56 7.03
C GLY A 40 -10.90 9.58 8.57
N GLN A 41 -10.86 8.43 9.24
CA GLN A 41 -10.82 8.42 10.70
C GLN A 41 -9.41 8.64 11.27
N VAL A 42 -8.37 8.34 10.49
CA VAL A 42 -6.96 8.43 10.92
C VAL A 42 -6.09 8.87 9.75
N ASP A 43 -4.90 9.36 10.08
CA ASP A 43 -3.85 9.60 9.10
C ASP A 43 -2.98 8.35 8.94
N TYR A 44 -2.35 8.20 7.78
CA TYR A 44 -1.68 6.97 7.37
C TYR A 44 -0.18 7.18 7.21
N ILE A 45 0.59 6.14 7.57
CA ILE A 45 1.97 5.97 7.10
C ILE A 45 1.97 4.74 6.19
N LEU A 46 2.20 4.95 4.91
CA LEU A 46 2.25 3.87 3.92
C LEU A 46 3.69 3.51 3.61
N ASP A 47 4.12 2.37 4.14
CA ASP A 47 5.47 1.83 3.97
C ASP A 47 5.57 0.96 2.71
N LEU A 48 6.20 1.50 1.65
CA LEU A 48 6.36 0.82 0.37
C LEU A 48 7.52 -0.18 0.40
N LYS A 49 7.18 -1.44 0.13
CA LYS A 49 8.11 -2.59 0.10
C LYS A 49 8.47 -3.08 -1.31
N ALA A 50 7.88 -2.49 -2.34
CA ALA A 50 8.10 -2.85 -3.74
C ALA A 50 8.42 -1.62 -4.59
N GLU A 51 9.17 -1.82 -5.67
CA GLU A 51 9.45 -0.79 -6.68
C GLU A 51 8.60 -1.05 -7.94
N GLY A 52 8.38 -0.01 -8.76
CA GLY A 52 7.63 -0.13 -10.03
C GLY A 52 6.12 0.03 -9.91
N ILE A 53 5.60 0.26 -8.70
CA ILE A 53 4.16 0.49 -8.42
C ILE A 53 3.86 1.95 -8.06
N GLU A 54 4.82 2.86 -8.26
CA GLU A 54 4.74 4.25 -7.79
C GLU A 54 3.52 5.00 -8.34
N GLU A 55 3.28 4.90 -9.65
CA GLU A 55 2.15 5.56 -10.31
C GLU A 55 0.81 5.01 -9.82
N GLU A 56 0.71 3.69 -9.64
CA GLU A 56 -0.51 3.04 -9.16
C GLU A 56 -0.84 3.47 -7.73
N ILE A 57 0.17 3.50 -6.83
CA ILE A 57 0.00 3.96 -5.46
C ILE A 57 -0.48 5.42 -5.43
N ILE A 58 0.14 6.30 -6.21
CA ILE A 58 -0.29 7.71 -6.31
C ILE A 58 -1.73 7.79 -6.83
N GLY A 59 -2.10 6.97 -7.81
CA GLY A 59 -3.45 6.88 -8.33
C GLY A 59 -4.46 6.51 -7.24
N VAL A 60 -4.18 5.46 -6.47
CA VAL A 60 -5.05 5.02 -5.37
C VAL A 60 -5.20 6.13 -4.32
N ILE A 61 -4.12 6.82 -3.95
CA ILE A 61 -4.16 7.93 -2.99
C ILE A 61 -5.10 9.03 -3.47
N LYS A 62 -4.94 9.47 -4.72
CA LYS A 62 -5.76 10.53 -5.33
C LYS A 62 -7.22 10.12 -5.45
N THR A 63 -7.50 8.91 -5.92
CA THR A 63 -8.88 8.40 -6.03
C THR A 63 -9.60 8.35 -4.69
N ASN A 64 -8.86 8.18 -3.59
CA ASN A 64 -9.41 8.14 -2.23
C ASN A 64 -9.34 9.49 -1.50
N ASN A 65 -8.89 10.58 -2.14
CA ASN A 65 -8.71 11.91 -1.55
C ASN A 65 -7.88 11.90 -0.25
N LEU A 66 -6.76 11.16 -0.26
CA LEU A 66 -5.90 10.95 0.91
C LEU A 66 -4.62 11.79 0.90
N GLU A 67 -4.44 12.67 -0.07
CA GLU A 67 -3.21 13.43 -0.29
C GLU A 67 -2.71 14.16 0.96
N ASP A 68 -3.63 14.77 1.72
CA ASP A 68 -3.32 15.55 2.94
C ASP A 68 -3.23 14.70 4.21
N ARG A 69 -3.34 13.36 4.09
CA ARG A 69 -3.53 12.44 5.22
C ARG A 69 -2.65 11.21 5.15
N ILE A 70 -1.68 11.20 4.24
CA ILE A 70 -0.80 10.06 4.04
C ILE A 70 0.65 10.51 3.93
N ILE A 71 1.50 9.87 4.72
CA ILE A 71 2.95 9.96 4.61
C ILE A 71 3.43 8.72 3.88
N ILE A 72 4.09 8.91 2.75
CA ILE A 72 4.72 7.84 1.99
C ILE A 72 6.10 7.56 2.59
N HIS A 73 6.29 6.35 3.06
CA HIS A 73 7.54 5.89 3.66
C HIS A 73 8.17 4.79 2.80
N THR A 74 9.50 4.80 2.64
CA THR A 74 10.23 3.70 2.02
C THR A 74 11.70 3.75 2.40
N ILE A 75 12.38 2.59 2.36
CA ILE A 75 13.84 2.51 2.49
C ILE A 75 14.55 2.77 1.15
N SER A 76 13.83 2.71 0.02
CA SER A 76 14.42 2.89 -1.31
C SER A 76 14.48 4.37 -1.70
N GLN A 77 15.69 4.92 -1.72
CA GLN A 77 15.93 6.28 -2.22
C GLN A 77 15.51 6.47 -3.69
N ASN A 78 15.48 5.39 -4.46
CA ASN A 78 15.05 5.46 -5.85
C ASN A 78 13.53 5.60 -5.93
N VAL A 79 12.78 4.82 -5.15
CA VAL A 79 11.32 4.91 -5.07
C VAL A 79 10.90 6.30 -4.59
N ILE A 80 11.51 6.82 -3.52
CA ILE A 80 11.12 8.15 -3.00
C ILE A 80 11.37 9.26 -4.03
N LYS A 81 12.49 9.21 -4.78
CA LYS A 81 12.79 10.18 -5.85
C LYS A 81 11.80 10.11 -7.00
N LYS A 82 11.36 8.90 -7.38
CA LYS A 82 10.36 8.70 -8.44
C LYS A 82 9.00 9.23 -8.00
N MET A 83 8.55 8.82 -6.81
CA MET A 83 7.28 9.26 -6.22
C MET A 83 7.24 10.79 -6.09
N TYR A 84 8.29 11.41 -5.54
CA TYR A 84 8.37 12.87 -5.38
C TYR A 84 8.30 13.61 -6.71
N LYS A 85 8.88 13.07 -7.80
CA LYS A 85 8.74 13.66 -9.14
C LYS A 85 7.30 13.60 -9.66
N LEU A 86 6.58 12.52 -9.37
CA LEU A 86 5.21 12.29 -9.83
C LEU A 86 4.16 13.06 -9.01
N ALA A 87 4.39 13.20 -7.71
CA ALA A 87 3.48 13.84 -6.77
C ALA A 87 4.24 14.62 -5.68
N PRO A 88 4.83 15.78 -6.01
CA PRO A 88 5.69 16.53 -5.09
C PRO A 88 4.95 17.11 -3.86
N ASN A 89 3.62 17.14 -3.89
CA ASN A 89 2.78 17.73 -2.83
C ASN A 89 2.39 16.72 -1.74
N LEU A 90 2.74 15.43 -1.89
CA LEU A 90 2.53 14.46 -0.82
C LEU A 90 3.63 14.57 0.23
N ASP A 91 3.33 14.11 1.44
CA ASP A 91 4.33 13.97 2.49
C ASP A 91 5.16 12.69 2.30
N TYR A 92 6.47 12.82 2.50
CA TYR A 92 7.43 11.73 2.30
C TYR A 92 8.35 11.58 3.51
N ALA A 93 8.64 10.33 3.87
CA ALA A 93 9.62 9.99 4.90
C ALA A 93 10.64 8.98 4.34
N LEU A 94 11.92 9.24 4.57
CA LEU A 94 13.03 8.34 4.24
C LEU A 94 13.67 7.84 5.54
N PHE A 95 13.92 6.54 5.63
CA PHE A 95 14.69 5.92 6.70
C PHE A 95 16.11 5.60 6.25
#